data_AF-A0A966CAM7-F1
#
_entry.id   AF-A0A966CAM7-F1
#
_cell.length_a   1.000
_cell.length_b   1.000
_cell.length_c   1.000
_cell.angle_alpha   90.00
_cell.angle_beta   90.00
_cell.angle_gamma   90.00
#
_symmetry.space_group_name_H-M   'P 1'
#
loop_
_entity.id
_entity.type
_entity.pdbx_description
1 polymer ?
#
loop_
_entity_poly.entity_id
_entity_poly.type
_entity_poly.pdbx_seq_one_letter_code
_entity_poly.pdbx_strand_id
1 'polypeptide(L)'
;MNIWLSFFFSLLLTTLVSFAAPVVFFTLILGSFALVSYVPFTNVWAENIYEQIWNFLAVFGEGSGSIGILTIAATCAVVGCLFETLNFYRHRILLKANSSWHPHKVPEMMSKIRITHK
;
A
#
# COMPACT_ATOMS: atom_id res chain seq x y z
N MET A 1 -24.85 -7.46 -2.74
CA MET A 1 -23.73 -6.52 -2.58
C MET A 1 -23.24 -6.11 -3.95
N ASN A 2 -23.16 -4.79 -4.23
CA ASN A 2 -22.65 -4.31 -5.51
C ASN A 2 -21.12 -4.47 -5.53
N ILE A 3 -20.59 -5.31 -6.42
CA ILE A 3 -19.15 -5.65 -6.51
C ILE A 3 -18.26 -4.40 -6.60
N TRP A 4 -18.77 -3.35 -7.25
CA TRP A 4 -18.11 -2.05 -7.39
C TRP A 4 -18.00 -1.31 -6.06
N LEU A 5 -19.04 -1.39 -5.22
CA LEU A 5 -19.06 -0.77 -3.90
C LEU A 5 -18.08 -1.48 -2.96
N SER A 6 -18.04 -2.82 -2.99
CA SER A 6 -17.09 -3.61 -2.21
C SER A 6 -15.64 -3.33 -2.61
N PHE A 7 -15.36 -3.19 -3.92
CA PHE A 7 -14.04 -2.80 -4.40
C PHE A 7 -13.67 -1.38 -3.94
N PHE A 8 -14.60 -0.42 -4.03
CA PHE A 8 -14.35 0.95 -3.57
C PHE A 8 -14.00 1.00 -2.07
N PHE A 9 -14.76 0.30 -1.22
CA PHE A 9 -14.44 0.22 0.21
C PHE A 9 -13.09 -0.47 0.48
N SER A 10 -12.78 -1.54 -0.25
CA SER A 10 -11.49 -2.22 -0.14
C SER A 10 -10.34 -1.29 -0.52
N LEU A 11 -10.47 -0.57 -1.63
CA LEU A 11 -9.48 0.39 -2.11
C LEU A 11 -9.28 1.55 -1.14
N LEU A 12 -10.37 2.10 -0.60
CA LEU A 12 -10.31 3.16 0.41
C LEU A 12 -9.60 2.65 1.66
N LEU A 13 -9.96 1.46 2.15
CA LEU A 13 -9.35 0.87 3.34
C LEU A 13 -7.85 0.57 3.14
N THR A 14 -7.48 -0.07 2.04
CA THR A 14 -6.07 -0.36 1.70
C THR A 14 -5.27 0.94 1.57
N THR A 15 -5.83 1.97 0.92
CA THR A 15 -5.17 3.27 0.78
C THR A 15 -4.98 3.95 2.13
N LEU A 16 -6.01 3.98 2.98
CA LEU A 16 -5.93 4.56 4.32
C LEU A 16 -4.94 3.81 5.21
N VAL A 17 -4.93 2.48 5.17
CA VAL A 17 -3.99 1.66 5.95
C VAL A 17 -2.56 1.89 5.47
N SER A 18 -2.35 1.93 4.15
CA SER A 18 -1.03 2.19 3.56
C SER A 18 -0.52 3.62 3.85
N PHE A 19 -1.43 4.59 3.96
CA PHE A 19 -1.10 5.94 4.44
C PHE A 19 -0.79 5.95 5.95
N ALA A 20 -1.62 5.30 6.75
CA ALA A 20 -1.50 5.31 8.20
C ALA A 20 -0.25 4.57 8.70
N ALA A 21 0.16 3.50 8.02
CA ALA A 21 1.32 2.68 8.41
C ALA A 21 2.61 3.50 8.61
N PRO A 22 3.11 4.30 7.63
CA PRO A 22 4.29 5.12 7.83
C PRO A 22 4.08 6.24 8.86
N VAL A 23 2.88 6.84 8.94
CA VAL A 23 2.58 7.85 9.96
C VAL A 23 2.71 7.27 11.36
N VAL A 24 2.08 6.12 11.61
CA VAL A 24 2.13 5.42 12.90
C VAL A 24 3.56 4.98 13.21
N PHE A 25 4.29 4.44 12.22
CA PHE A 25 5.67 4.00 12.39
C PHE A 25 6.59 5.14 12.85
N PHE A 26 6.60 6.28 12.13
CA PHE A 26 7.48 7.40 12.47
C PHE A 26 7.07 8.09 13.77
N THR A 27 5.76 8.25 14.02
CA THR A 27 5.27 8.86 15.26
C THR A 27 5.59 7.99 16.48
N LEU A 28 5.46 6.66 16.38
CA LEU A 28 5.84 5.75 17.47
C LEU A 28 7.34 5.76 17.74
N ILE A 29 8.16 5.72 16.70
CA ILE A 29 9.62 5.75 16.85
C ILE A 29 10.05 7.07 17.49
N LEU A 30 9.66 8.20 16.90
CA LEU A 30 10.02 9.52 17.42
C LEU A 30 9.48 9.74 18.84
N GLY A 31 8.23 9.32 19.09
CA GLY A 31 7.63 9.36 20.43
C GLY A 31 8.37 8.50 21.44
N SER A 32 8.83 7.32 21.05
CA SER A 32 9.61 6.44 21.94
C SER A 32 10.96 7.06 22.30
N PHE A 33 11.66 7.65 21.34
CA PHE A 33 12.93 8.34 21.61
C PHE A 33 12.73 9.59 22.48
N ALA A 34 11.66 10.35 22.25
CA ALA A 34 11.29 11.48 23.10
C ALA A 34 10.94 11.04 24.54
N LEU A 35 10.37 9.85 24.74
CA LEU A 35 10.14 9.30 26.09
C LEU A 35 11.44 8.84 26.75
N VAL A 36 12.34 8.21 25.98
CA VAL A 36 13.63 7.72 26.48
C VAL A 36 14.59 8.87 26.82
N SER A 37 14.46 10.03 26.17
CA SER A 37 15.30 11.20 26.49
C SER A 37 15.02 11.79 27.88
N TYR A 38 13.85 11.54 28.47
CA TYR A 38 13.58 11.91 29.87
C TYR A 38 14.43 11.13 30.88
N VAL A 39 15.05 10.01 30.48
CA VAL A 39 15.95 9.25 31.35
C VAL A 39 17.35 9.87 31.27
N PRO A 40 17.89 10.40 32.38
CA PRO A 40 19.13 11.20 32.36
C PRO A 40 20.37 10.43 31.90
N PHE A 41 20.35 9.10 31.93
CA PHE A 41 21.47 8.26 31.51
C PHE A 41 21.52 8.02 29.98
N THR A 42 20.38 8.06 29.30
CA THR A 42 20.26 7.74 27.86
C THR A 42 19.95 8.96 26.99
N ASN A 43 19.80 10.14 27.61
CA ASN A 43 19.33 11.36 26.95
C ASN A 43 20.16 11.71 25.70
N VAL A 44 21.48 11.83 25.84
CA VAL A 44 22.38 12.24 24.73
C VAL A 44 22.26 11.31 23.51
N TRP A 45 22.11 10.00 23.74
CA TRP A 45 21.95 9.03 22.65
C TRP A 45 20.56 9.12 22.01
N ALA A 46 19.51 9.27 22.82
CA ALA A 46 18.14 9.37 22.34
C ALA A 46 17.90 10.65 21.52
N GLU A 47 18.43 11.79 21.96
CA GLU A 47 18.36 13.06 21.21
C GLU A 47 19.10 12.97 19.88
N ASN A 48 20.31 12.38 19.86
CA ASN A 48 21.09 12.28 18.63
C ASN A 48 20.40 11.40 17.57
N ILE A 49 19.76 10.30 18.00
CA ILE A 49 18.97 9.44 17.10
C ILE A 49 17.70 10.13 16.64
N TYR A 50 17.00 10.82 17.56
CA TYR A 50 15.81 11.61 17.23
C TYR A 50 16.13 12.64 16.14
N GLU A 51 17.19 13.42 16.32
CA GLU A 51 17.66 14.42 15.36
C GLU A 51 18.04 13.80 14.00
N GLN A 52 18.71 12.65 13.98
CA GLN A 52 19.03 11.97 12.71
C GLN A 52 17.77 11.56 11.95
N ILE A 53 16.79 10.97 12.63
CA ILE A 53 15.52 10.57 12.01
C ILE A 53 14.74 11.80 11.55
N TRP A 54 14.70 12.85 12.37
CA TRP A 54 14.01 14.10 12.05
C TRP A 54 14.62 14.79 10.82
N ASN A 55 15.95 14.87 10.75
CA ASN A 55 16.66 15.43 9.60
C ASN A 55 16.45 14.59 8.33
N PHE A 56 16.44 13.26 8.43
CA PHE A 56 16.10 12.40 7.30
C PHE A 56 14.69 12.68 6.77
N LEU A 57 13.69 12.81 7.66
CA LEU A 57 12.33 13.21 7.27
C LEU A 57 12.32 14.61 6.64
N ALA A 58 13.08 15.56 7.18
CA ALA A 58 13.14 16.93 6.68
C ALA A 58 13.63 17.01 5.22
N VAL A 59 14.46 16.06 4.76
CA VAL A 59 14.87 15.95 3.34
C VAL A 59 13.67 15.81 2.40
N PHE A 60 12.60 15.11 2.84
CA PHE A 60 11.38 14.91 2.05
C PHE A 60 10.32 15.99 2.25
N GLY A 61 10.52 16.89 3.22
CA GLY A 61 9.50 17.82 3.70
C GLY A 61 9.92 19.29 3.68
N GLU A 62 10.82 19.66 2.77
CA GLU A 62 11.32 21.05 2.62
C GLU A 62 11.90 21.63 3.92
N GLY A 63 12.60 20.80 4.70
CA GLY A 63 13.16 21.21 5.99
C GLY A 63 12.25 20.95 7.20
N SER A 64 11.01 20.50 6.97
CA SER A 64 10.09 20.09 8.05
C SER A 64 9.93 18.57 8.10
N GLY A 65 10.32 17.96 9.22
CA GLY A 65 10.19 16.52 9.43
C GLY A 65 8.73 16.03 9.36
N SER A 66 7.77 16.83 9.82
CA SER A 66 6.35 16.48 9.77
C SER A 66 5.80 16.43 8.34
N ILE A 67 6.22 17.37 7.48
CA ILE A 67 5.90 17.34 6.04
C ILE A 67 6.54 16.10 5.41
N GLY A 68 7.78 15.76 5.80
CA GLY A 68 8.44 14.55 5.34
C GLY A 68 7.66 13.26 5.62
N ILE A 69 7.10 13.13 6.83
CA ILE A 69 6.21 12.00 7.19
C ILE A 69 5.01 11.96 6.26
N LEU A 70 4.36 13.11 6.02
CA LEU A 70 3.20 13.20 5.14
C LEU A 70 3.54 12.87 3.68
N THR A 71 4.70 13.31 3.19
CA THR A 71 5.19 12.98 1.84
C THR A 71 5.37 11.47 1.70
N ILE A 72 6.07 10.82 2.64
CA ILE A 72 6.26 9.36 2.62
C ILE A 72 4.91 8.65 2.72
N ALA A 73 4.03 9.08 3.63
CA ALA A 73 2.70 8.51 3.79
C ALA A 73 1.86 8.61 2.51
N ALA A 74 1.91 9.75 1.83
CA ALA A 74 1.24 9.95 0.54
C ALA A 74 1.81 9.01 -0.53
N THR A 75 3.12 8.83 -0.60
CA THR A 75 3.72 7.87 -1.54
C THR A 75 3.27 6.43 -1.25
N CYS A 76 3.22 6.01 0.01
CA CYS A 76 2.72 4.70 0.40
C CYS A 76 1.22 4.54 0.08
N ALA A 77 0.41 5.58 0.25
CA ALA A 77 -1.00 5.56 -0.13
C ALA A 77 -1.18 5.30 -1.63
N VAL A 78 -0.40 5.98 -2.47
CA VAL A 78 -0.38 5.76 -3.93
C VAL A 78 0.00 4.31 -4.24
N VAL A 79 1.08 3.79 -3.66
CA VAL A 79 1.51 2.39 -3.86
C VAL A 79 0.41 1.41 -3.42
N GLY A 80 -0.23 1.64 -2.28
CA GLY A 80 -1.33 0.80 -1.78
C GLY A 80 -2.55 0.80 -2.71
N CYS A 81 -2.91 1.96 -3.24
CA CYS A 81 -3.98 2.10 -4.23
C CYS A 81 -3.66 1.35 -5.54
N LEU A 82 -2.44 1.49 -6.05
CA LEU A 82 -1.99 0.74 -7.23
C LEU A 82 -2.01 -0.77 -6.95
N PHE A 83 -1.51 -1.21 -5.80
CA PHE A 83 -1.46 -2.61 -5.41
C PHE A 83 -2.87 -3.24 -5.37
N GLU A 84 -3.82 -2.57 -4.72
CA GLU A 84 -5.22 -3.05 -4.66
C GLU A 84 -5.85 -3.14 -6.05
N THR A 85 -5.64 -2.09 -6.88
CA THR A 85 -6.18 -2.04 -8.24
C THR A 85 -5.63 -3.16 -9.11
N LEU A 86 -4.32 -3.42 -9.03
CA LEU A 86 -3.66 -4.51 -9.77
C LEU A 86 -4.15 -5.88 -9.31
N ASN A 87 -4.33 -6.08 -8.00
CA ASN A 87 -4.86 -7.33 -7.46
C ASN A 87 -6.30 -7.58 -7.92
N PHE A 88 -7.15 -6.55 -7.89
CA PHE A 88 -8.51 -6.65 -8.40
C PHE A 88 -8.53 -7.02 -9.89
N TYR A 89 -7.69 -6.36 -10.70
CA TYR A 89 -7.60 -6.65 -12.13
C TYR A 89 -7.15 -8.09 -12.39
N ARG A 90 -6.10 -8.57 -11.70
CA ARG A 90 -5.62 -9.96 -11.80
C ARG A 90 -6.70 -10.95 -11.41
N HIS A 91 -7.41 -10.70 -10.32
CA HIS A 91 -8.51 -11.56 -9.86
C HIS A 91 -9.61 -11.69 -10.93
N ARG A 92 -9.96 -10.58 -11.61
CA ARG A 92 -10.95 -10.59 -12.69
C ARG A 92 -10.49 -11.37 -13.92
N ILE A 93 -9.21 -11.25 -14.30
CA ILE A 93 -8.63 -12.04 -15.39
C ILE A 93 -8.70 -13.54 -15.06
N LEU A 94 -8.28 -13.93 -13.85
CA LEU A 94 -8.27 -15.33 -13.42
C LEU A 94 -9.69 -15.91 -13.38
N LEU A 95 -10.67 -15.16 -12.88
CA LEU A 95 -12.08 -15.57 -12.93
C LEU A 95 -12.59 -15.74 -14.36
N LYS A 96 -12.25 -14.81 -15.26
CA LYS A 96 -12.67 -14.89 -16.67
C LYS A 96 -12.04 -16.10 -17.34
N ALA A 97 -10.75 -16.35 -17.14
CA ALA A 97 -10.05 -17.53 -17.64
C ALA A 97 -10.70 -18.80 -17.08
N ASN A 98 -10.87 -18.92 -15.77
CA ASN A 98 -11.52 -20.08 -15.16
C ASN A 98 -12.94 -20.33 -15.73
N SER A 99 -13.70 -19.27 -15.97
CA SER A 99 -15.04 -19.38 -16.58
C SER A 99 -15.02 -19.88 -18.03
N SER A 100 -13.93 -19.65 -18.79
CA SER A 100 -13.79 -20.18 -20.15
C SER A 100 -13.42 -21.66 -20.16
N TRP A 101 -12.78 -22.15 -19.10
CA TRP A 101 -12.40 -23.55 -18.94
C TRP A 101 -13.52 -24.45 -18.38
N HIS A 102 -14.74 -23.93 -18.19
CA HIS A 102 -15.88 -24.77 -17.83
C HIS A 102 -16.16 -25.82 -18.93
N PRO A 103 -16.36 -27.11 -18.57
CA PRO A 103 -16.39 -28.23 -19.52
C PRO A 103 -17.49 -28.13 -20.60
N HIS A 104 -18.53 -27.33 -20.38
CA HIS A 104 -19.58 -27.09 -21.38
C HIS A 104 -19.16 -26.14 -22.51
N LYS A 105 -18.17 -25.24 -22.29
CA LYS A 105 -17.71 -24.28 -23.31
C LYS A 105 -16.47 -24.75 -24.09
N VAL A 106 -15.78 -25.77 -23.58
CA VAL A 106 -14.57 -26.35 -24.20
C VAL A 106 -14.85 -26.91 -25.63
N PRO A 107 -15.95 -27.66 -25.88
CA PRO A 107 -16.22 -28.19 -27.22
C PRO A 107 -16.48 -27.08 -28.25
N GLU A 108 -17.15 -26.01 -27.85
CA GLU A 108 -17.51 -24.87 -28.70
C GLU A 108 -16.29 -23.99 -29.01
N MET A 109 -15.37 -23.85 -28.05
CA MET A 109 -14.12 -23.12 -28.25
C MET A 109 -13.17 -23.88 -29.19
N MET A 110 -13.11 -25.21 -29.05
CA MET A 110 -12.35 -26.11 -29.94
C MET A 110 -12.89 -26.13 -31.37
N SER A 111 -14.22 -26.09 -31.54
CA SER A 111 -14.82 -26.04 -32.89
C SER A 111 -14.53 -24.73 -33.59
N LYS A 112 -14.58 -23.60 -32.87
CA LYS A 112 -14.28 -22.26 -33.43
C LYS A 112 -12.83 -22.16 -33.93
N ILE A 113 -11.87 -22.69 -33.17
CA ILE A 113 -10.45 -22.73 -33.56
C ILE A 113 -10.24 -23.60 -34.81
N ARG A 114 -10.97 -24.72 -34.94
CA ARG A 114 -10.86 -25.62 -36.08
C ARG A 114 -11.42 -25.00 -37.38
N ILE A 115 -12.40 -24.12 -37.28
CA ILE A 115 -13.04 -23.48 -38.46
C ILE A 115 -12.19 -22.33 -39.00
N THR A 116 -11.44 -21.60 -38.16
CA THR A 116 -10.56 -20.51 -38.62
C THR A 116 -9.28 -20.96 -39.32
N HIS A 117 -8.96 -22.26 -39.29
CA HIS A 117 -7.78 -22.85 -39.92
C HIS A 117 -8.09 -23.60 -41.23
N LYS A 118 -9.29 -23.45 -41.80
CA LYS A 118 -9.69 -24.04 -43.08
C LYS A 118 -10.07 -22.95 -44.06
#